data_AF-A0A6H5HND3-F1
#
_entry.id   AF-A0A6H5HND3-F1
#
_cell.length_a   1.000
_cell.length_b   1.000
_cell.length_c   1.000
_cell.angle_alpha   90.00
_cell.angle_beta   90.00
_cell.angle_gamma   90.00
#
_symmetry.space_group_name_H-M   'P 1'
#
loop_
_entity.id
_entity.type
_entity.pdbx_description
1 polymer ?
#
loop_
_entity_poly.entity_id
_entity_poly.type
_entity_poly.pdbx_seq_one_letter_code
_entity_poly.pdbx_strand_id
1 'polypeptide(L)'
;MRSLTIVPLKIPQEWPYVMMYEGTNYTGNARFFGFCVDVLRMIAKEVGFDYIIELVPDRKYGAQDPYTKQWNGIVDHLMKN
;
A
#
# COMPACT_ATOMS: atom_id res chain seq x y z
N MET A 1 12.76 10.81 -16.29
CA MET A 1 12.82 9.57 -15.48
C MET A 1 11.49 9.45 -14.76
N ARG A 2 10.73 8.36 -14.93
CA ARG A 2 9.48 8.18 -14.16
C ARG A 2 9.88 7.78 -12.73
N SER A 3 9.31 8.45 -11.73
CA SER A 3 9.55 8.10 -10.33
C SER A 3 8.83 6.80 -10.01
N LEU A 4 9.48 5.90 -9.27
CA LEU A 4 8.88 4.69 -8.73
C LEU A 4 8.46 4.95 -7.28
N THR A 5 7.17 4.84 -6.99
CA THR A 5 6.60 5.07 -5.65
C THR A 5 6.17 3.76 -5.00
N ILE A 6 6.60 3.51 -3.76
CA ILE A 6 6.13 2.36 -2.97
C ILE A 6 4.88 2.77 -2.20
N VAL A 7 3.80 1.99 -2.33
CA VAL A 7 2.53 2.23 -1.64
C VAL A 7 2.31 1.13 -0.59
N PRO A 8 2.66 1.39 0.68
CA PRO A 8 2.46 0.43 1.76
C PRO A 8 0.98 0.25 2.12
N LEU A 9 0.54 -1.00 2.25
CA LEU A 9 -0.80 -1.39 2.68
C LEU A 9 -0.74 -2.40 3.83
N LYS A 10 -1.68 -2.34 4.78
CA LYS A 10 -1.66 -3.23 5.94
C LYS A 10 -2.18 -4.65 5.65
N ILE A 11 -3.40 -4.76 5.11
CA ILE A 11 -4.12 -6.01 4.84
C ILE A 11 -5.18 -5.68 3.79
N PRO A 12 -5.30 -6.49 2.73
CA PRO A 12 -6.28 -6.28 1.68
C PRO A 12 -7.62 -6.98 2.01
N GLN A 13 -8.27 -6.58 3.10
CA GLN A 13 -9.63 -7.03 3.47
C GLN A 13 -10.50 -5.88 3.97
N GLU A 14 -10.28 -4.69 3.41
CA GLU A 14 -11.08 -3.51 3.73
C GLU A 14 -12.11 -3.34 2.65
N TRP A 15 -13.05 -4.28 2.55
CA TRP A 15 -14.12 -4.18 1.57
C TRP A 15 -14.93 -2.88 1.81
N PRO A 16 -15.14 -2.02 0.80
CA PRO A 16 -14.82 -2.15 -0.63
C PRO A 16 -13.57 -1.36 -1.12
N TYR A 17 -12.74 -0.88 -0.19
CA TYR A 17 -11.59 0.01 -0.44
C TYR A 17 -10.38 -0.71 -1.05
N VAL A 18 -9.90 -1.77 -0.41
CA VAL A 18 -8.75 -2.57 -0.87
C VAL A 18 -9.00 -4.03 -0.55
N MET A 19 -8.95 -4.86 -1.59
CA MET A 19 -9.05 -6.31 -1.54
C MET A 19 -7.94 -6.94 -2.37
N MET A 20 -7.68 -8.22 -2.13
CA MET A 20 -6.69 -8.99 -2.87
C MET A 20 -7.34 -10.26 -3.42
N TYR A 21 -7.06 -10.57 -4.68
CA TYR A 21 -7.50 -11.84 -5.26
C TYR A 21 -6.82 -13.02 -4.58
N GLU A 22 -7.59 -14.06 -4.31
CA GLU A 22 -7.06 -15.36 -3.90
C GLU A 22 -6.58 -16.13 -5.15
N GLY A 23 -5.35 -16.66 -5.10
CA GLY A 23 -4.78 -17.49 -6.18
C GLY A 23 -3.47 -16.95 -6.77
N THR A 24 -2.86 -17.75 -7.66
CA THR A 24 -1.51 -17.52 -8.21
C THR A 24 -1.49 -16.84 -9.58
N ASN A 25 -2.66 -16.61 -10.19
CA ASN A 25 -2.76 -16.04 -11.55
C ASN A 25 -2.47 -14.53 -11.60
N TYR A 26 -2.34 -13.87 -10.46
CA TYR A 26 -2.11 -12.43 -10.36
C TYR A 26 -0.73 -12.14 -9.75
N THR A 27 0.01 -11.21 -10.36
CA THR A 27 1.34 -10.80 -9.91
C THR A 27 1.42 -9.27 -9.76
N GLY A 28 2.37 -8.79 -8.96
CA GLY A 28 2.56 -7.35 -8.71
C GLY A 28 1.29 -6.66 -8.20
N ASN A 29 0.97 -5.50 -8.78
CA ASN A 29 -0.20 -4.68 -8.43
C ASN A 29 -1.52 -5.32 -8.86
N ALA A 30 -1.52 -6.22 -9.85
CA ALA A 30 -2.75 -6.85 -10.35
C ALA A 30 -3.40 -7.79 -9.32
N ARG A 31 -2.69 -8.11 -8.24
CA ARG A 31 -3.23 -8.85 -7.09
C ARG A 31 -4.25 -8.05 -6.30
N PHE A 32 -4.22 -6.73 -6.37
CA PHE A 32 -5.07 -5.84 -5.59
C PHE A 32 -6.18 -5.22 -6.43
N PHE A 33 -7.36 -5.08 -5.83
CA PHE A 33 -8.51 -4.42 -6.43
C PHE A 33 -9.28 -3.62 -5.37
N GLY A 34 -10.21 -2.78 -5.82
CA GLY A 34 -11.05 -1.95 -4.95
C GLY A 34 -10.97 -0.48 -5.23
N PHE A 35 -11.83 0.27 -4.56
CA PHE A 35 -11.98 1.71 -4.79
C PHE A 35 -10.64 2.46 -4.69
N CYS A 36 -9.84 2.21 -3.65
CA CYS A 36 -8.57 2.91 -3.47
C CYS A 36 -7.52 2.50 -4.51
N VAL A 37 -7.59 1.27 -5.04
CA VAL A 37 -6.69 0.80 -6.11
C VAL A 37 -7.02 1.51 -7.43
N ASP A 38 -8.30 1.69 -7.72
CA ASP A 38 -8.74 2.42 -8.92
C ASP A 38 -8.40 3.90 -8.84
N VAL A 39 -8.60 4.54 -7.68
CA VAL A 39 -8.18 5.92 -7.43
C VAL A 39 -6.67 6.07 -7.59
N LEU A 40 -5.87 5.19 -7.00
CA LEU A 40 -4.41 5.21 -7.14
C LEU A 40 -3.96 5.07 -8.60
N ARG A 41 -4.60 4.18 -9.37
CA ARG A 41 -4.32 4.00 -10.80
C ARG A 41 -4.63 5.28 -11.59
N MET A 42 -5.74 5.96 -11.29
CA MET A 42 -6.10 7.23 -11.94
C MET A 42 -5.08 8.32 -11.61
N ILE A 43 -4.69 8.46 -10.35
CA ILE A 43 -3.69 9.43 -9.90
C ILE A 43 -2.33 9.17 -10.57
N ALA A 44 -1.88 7.91 -10.59
CA ALA A 44 -0.62 7.52 -11.23
C ALA A 44 -0.60 7.85 -12.73
N LYS A 45 -1.74 7.62 -13.41
CA LYS A 45 -1.89 7.96 -14.83
C LYS A 45 -1.84 9.47 -15.08
N GLU A 46 -2.55 10.25 -14.26
CA GLU A 46 -2.64 11.70 -14.42
C GLU A 46 -1.30 12.40 -14.11
N VAL A 47 -0.62 11.96 -13.05
CA VAL A 47 0.66 12.55 -12.61
C VAL A 47 1.86 11.97 -13.37
N GLY A 48 1.75 10.73 -13.88
CA GLY A 48 2.80 10.09 -14.68
C GLY A 48 3.90 9.40 -13.85
N PHE A 49 3.55 8.79 -12.71
CA PHE A 49 4.48 7.96 -11.92
C PHE A 49 4.14 6.47 -11.99
N ASP A 50 5.16 5.64 -11.81
CA ASP A 50 5.01 4.20 -11.65
C ASP A 50 4.95 3.87 -10.16
N TYR A 51 4.25 2.80 -9.77
CA TYR A 51 4.12 2.43 -8.36
C TYR A 51 4.09 0.92 -8.15
N ILE A 52 4.48 0.50 -6.95
CA ILE A 52 4.34 -0.88 -6.48
C ILE A 52 3.57 -0.86 -5.16
N ILE A 53 2.55 -1.72 -5.06
CA ILE A 53 1.82 -1.94 -3.83
C ILE A 53 2.51 -3.04 -3.03
N GLU A 54 2.89 -2.71 -1.80
CA GLU A 54 3.55 -3.63 -0.88
C GLU A 54 2.76 -3.78 0.42
N LEU A 55 2.77 -4.98 0.99
CA LEU A 55 2.12 -5.23 2.27
C LEU A 55 3.11 -5.00 3.40
N VAL A 56 2.76 -4.16 4.38
CA VAL A 56 3.59 -4.00 5.57
C VAL A 56 3.60 -5.30 6.39
N PRO A 57 4.76 -5.78 6.87
CA PRO A 57 4.87 -7.09 7.51
C PRO A 57 4.01 -7.24 8.77
N ASP A 58 3.90 -6.17 9.55
CA ASP A 58 3.18 -6.16 10.83
C ASP A 58 1.66 -5.92 10.68
N ARG A 59 1.20 -5.65 9.45
CA ARG A 59 -0.22 -5.47 9.11
C ARG A 59 -0.92 -4.38 9.92
N LYS A 60 -0.20 -3.33 10.33
CA LYS A 60 -0.76 -2.20 11.09
C LYS A 60 -0.82 -0.93 10.25
N TYR A 61 -1.78 -0.07 10.56
CA TYR A 61 -1.78 1.31 10.02
C TYR A 61 -0.59 2.10 10.57
N GLY A 62 -0.45 2.08 11.89
CA GLY A 62 0.62 2.77 12.59
C GLY A 62 0.14 3.18 13.96
N ALA A 63 0.92 2.83 14.96
CA ALA A 63 0.75 3.25 16.34
C ALA A 63 2.12 3.62 16.89
N GLN A 64 2.18 4.77 17.56
CA GLN A 64 3.40 5.21 18.21
C GLN A 64 3.57 4.46 19.54
N ASP A 65 4.74 3.86 19.72
CA ASP A 65 5.11 3.30 21.01
C ASP A 65 5.27 4.44 22.04
N PRO A 66 4.58 4.37 23.20
CA PRO A 66 4.52 5.48 24.14
C PRO A 66 5.87 5.78 24.82
N TYR A 67 6.79 4.81 24.86
CA TYR A 67 8.08 4.90 25.54
C TYR A 67 9.20 5.30 24.57
N THR A 68 9.39 4.53 23.51
CA THR A 68 10.42 4.71 22.50
C THR A 68 10.08 5.81 21.49
N LYS A 69 8.81 6.25 21.43
CA LYS A 69 8.26 7.21 20.45
C LYS A 69 8.38 6.78 18.98
N GLN A 70 8.69 5.51 18.72
CA GLN A 70 8.77 4.97 17.37
C GLN A 70 7.39 4.60 16.83
N TRP A 71 7.19 4.76 15.53
CA TRP A 71 5.98 4.31 14.85
C TRP A 71 6.14 2.86 14.36
N ASN A 72 5.03 2.20 14.08
CA ASN A 72 4.99 0.92 13.36
C ASN A 72 4.08 1.03 12.11
N GLY A 73 3.83 -0.07 11.42
CA GLY A 73 2.87 -0.13 10.33
C GLY A 73 3.25 0.68 9.10
N ILE A 74 2.21 1.11 8.38
CA ILE A 74 2.31 2.00 7.21
C ILE A 74 3.05 3.29 7.58
N VAL A 75 2.80 3.87 8.76
CA VAL A 75 3.46 5.11 9.18
C VAL A 75 4.98 4.94 9.27
N ASP A 76 5.47 3.88 9.91
CA ASP A 76 6.92 3.61 10.00
C ASP A 76 7.54 3.39 8.62
N HIS A 77 6.84 2.65 7.74
CA HIS A 77 7.29 2.42 6.38
C HIS A 77 7.42 3.71 5.56
N LEU A 78 6.48 4.65 5.73
CA LEU A 78 6.53 5.96 5.07
C LEU A 78 7.58 6.91 5.65
N MET A 79 7.98 6.72 6.91
CA MET A 79 9.02 7.55 7.54
C MET A 79 10.44 7.11 7.16
N LYS A 80 10.62 5.82 6.85
CA LYS A 80 11.94 5.20 6.65
C LYS A 80 12.34 4.99 5.18
N ASN A 81 11.38 5.05 4.25
CA ASN A 81 11.59 4.93 2.80
C ASN A 81 11.39 6.27 2.10
#